data_AF-A0A7R9LM07-F1
#
_entry.id   AF-A0A7R9LM07-F1
#
_cell.length_a   1.000
_cell.length_b   1.000
_cell.length_c   1.000
_cell.angle_alpha   90.00
_cell.angle_beta   90.00
_cell.angle_gamma   90.00
#
_symmetry.space_group_name_H-M   'P 1'
#
loop_
_entity.id
_entity.type
_entity.pdbx_description
1 polymer ?
#
loop_
_entity_poly.entity_id
_entity_poly.type
_entity_poly.pdbx_seq_one_letter_code
_entity_poly.pdbx_strand_id
1 'polypeptide(L)'
;MSDHLGKDMRKVKKDDNEEEDKEKDIKTLDEADIALLKTYGSGQYSRSIKKVEDEIQSILKRVNELTGIKESDTGLAPPALWDLAADKQTLQNEQPLQVARCTKIITADNEDSKYIINVKQFAKFVVDLADTVAPTDIEEGMRVGVDRNKYQIHIPLPPKIDPTVTMMQVEDKPDVTYSDVGGCKEQIEKLREVVETPLLHPERFVKLGIEPPKGVLLFGPPGTGKTLCARAVANRTDACFIRVIGSELVQKYVGEVLKM
;
A
#
# COMPACT_ATOMS: atom_id res chain seq x y z
N MET A 1 24.25 42.24 91.05
CA MET A 1 23.67 42.88 89.85
C MET A 1 24.32 42.27 88.64
N SER A 2 23.54 41.59 87.82
CA SER A 2 23.87 41.07 86.50
C SER A 2 23.57 42.13 85.44
N ASP A 3 24.48 42.30 84.49
CA ASP A 3 24.23 42.76 83.11
C ASP A 3 25.43 42.23 82.29
N HIS A 4 25.31 41.25 81.39
CA HIS A 4 24.52 41.15 80.15
C HIS A 4 25.06 42.04 79.02
N LEU A 5 26.16 41.61 78.40
CA LEU A 5 26.36 41.74 76.95
C LEU A 5 27.32 40.64 76.47
N GLY A 6 26.75 39.72 75.68
CA GLY A 6 27.42 38.53 75.16
C GLY A 6 28.45 38.84 74.06
N LYS A 7 29.25 37.84 73.73
CA LYS A 7 30.40 37.84 72.79
C LYS A 7 30.04 38.15 71.31
N ASP A 8 28.90 38.76 71.02
CA ASP A 8 28.29 38.87 69.69
C ASP A 8 28.72 40.09 68.86
N MET A 9 29.74 40.84 69.27
CA MET A 9 30.19 42.04 68.53
C MET A 9 31.66 42.00 68.06
N ARG A 10 32.26 40.81 67.95
CA ARG A 10 33.56 40.64 67.28
C ARG A 10 33.53 39.49 66.28
N LYS A 11 32.99 39.73 65.09
CA LYS A 11 33.42 39.04 63.87
C LYS A 11 33.13 39.93 62.66
N VAL A 12 34.17 40.62 62.22
CA VAL A 12 34.25 41.31 60.93
C VAL A 12 34.42 40.23 59.84
N LYS A 13 33.71 40.45 58.73
CA LYS A 13 33.74 39.66 57.48
C LYS A 13 35.13 39.11 57.14
N LYS A 14 35.17 37.81 56.83
CA LYS A 14 36.14 37.23 55.92
C LYS A 14 35.34 36.66 54.75
N ASP A 15 35.49 37.31 53.60
CA ASP A 15 35.03 36.78 52.32
C ASP A 15 35.96 35.62 51.97
N ASP A 16 35.50 34.39 52.15
CA ASP A 16 36.10 33.21 51.55
C ASP A 16 35.07 32.65 50.55
N ASN A 17 35.31 32.96 49.28
CA ASN A 17 34.70 32.31 48.12
C ASN A 17 35.13 30.85 48.11
N GLU A 18 34.27 29.96 48.59
CA GLU A 18 34.29 28.55 48.21
C GLU A 18 32.88 28.23 47.69
N GLU A 19 32.78 28.12 46.35
CA GLU A 19 31.61 27.61 45.66
C GLU A 19 31.39 26.16 46.08
N GLU A 20 30.59 25.95 47.12
CA GLU A 20 29.92 24.67 47.34
C GLU A 20 28.83 24.54 46.28
N ASP A 21 29.12 23.77 45.23
CA ASP A 21 28.12 23.14 44.36
C ASP A 21 27.18 22.28 45.23
N LYS A 22 26.20 22.94 45.85
CA LYS A 22 25.04 22.27 46.41
C LYS A 22 24.24 21.77 45.23
N GLU A 23 24.45 20.51 44.87
CA GLU A 23 23.47 19.70 44.14
C GLU A 23 22.10 19.99 44.78
N LYS A 24 21.30 20.81 44.11
CA LYS A 24 19.91 21.03 44.51
C LYS A 24 19.24 19.68 44.27
N ASP A 25 19.05 18.91 45.33
CA ASP A 25 18.25 17.69 45.31
C ASP A 25 16.99 17.95 44.48
N ILE A 26 16.88 17.25 43.35
CA ILE A 26 15.74 17.34 42.45
C ILE A 26 14.57 16.71 43.21
N LYS A 27 13.83 17.56 43.93
CA LYS A 27 12.64 17.14 44.65
C LYS A 27 11.59 16.78 43.61
N THR A 28 11.26 15.50 43.50
CA THR A 28 10.18 15.02 42.65
C THR A 28 8.87 15.64 43.11
N LEU A 29 8.06 16.08 42.16
CA LEU A 29 6.77 16.72 42.46
C LEU A 29 5.86 15.74 43.18
N ASP A 30 5.31 16.18 44.32
CA ASP A 30 4.31 15.40 45.04
C ASP A 30 2.98 15.38 44.24
N GLU A 31 2.12 14.40 44.48
CA GLU A 31 0.84 14.27 43.77
C GLU A 31 -0.05 15.53 43.90
N ALA A 32 0.12 16.27 45.01
CA ALA A 32 -0.49 17.57 45.25
C ALA A 32 0.06 18.68 44.34
N ASP A 33 1.37 18.70 44.08
CA ASP A 33 2.02 19.67 43.18
C ASP A 33 1.61 19.42 41.73
N ILE A 34 1.47 18.14 41.36
CA ILE A 34 0.95 17.73 40.04
C ILE A 34 -0.52 18.16 39.87
N ALA A 35 -1.34 18.07 40.92
CA ALA A 35 -2.73 18.52 40.89
C ALA A 35 -2.86 20.05 40.78
N LEU A 36 -2.00 20.81 41.46
CA LEU A 36 -1.90 22.26 41.33
C LEU A 36 -1.47 22.68 39.93
N LEU A 37 -0.44 22.03 39.35
CA LEU A 37 -0.01 22.28 37.98
C LEU A 37 -1.09 21.96 36.94
N LYS A 38 -1.89 20.90 37.14
CA LYS A 38 -3.02 20.54 36.27
C LYS A 38 -4.19 21.52 36.35
N THR A 39 -4.32 22.25 37.46
CA THR A 39 -5.40 23.22 37.68
C THR A 39 -4.96 24.64 37.32
N TYR A 40 -3.66 24.91 37.35
CA TYR A 40 -3.07 26.19 36.95
C TYR A 40 -3.37 26.46 35.46
N GLY A 41 -4.09 27.56 35.19
CA GLY A 41 -4.50 27.94 33.83
C GLY A 41 -5.80 27.30 33.32
N SER A 42 -6.44 26.41 34.09
CA SER A 42 -7.76 25.89 33.72
C SER A 42 -8.87 26.87 34.17
N GLY A 43 -9.68 27.34 33.23
CA GLY A 43 -10.85 28.19 33.55
C GLY A 43 -11.88 27.45 34.41
N GLN A 44 -12.73 28.20 35.14
CA GLN A 44 -13.74 27.65 36.07
C GLN A 44 -14.66 26.59 35.43
N TYR A 45 -14.88 26.68 34.11
CA TYR A 45 -15.73 25.76 33.33
C TYR A 45 -14.97 24.60 32.65
N SER A 46 -13.64 24.53 32.77
CA SER A 46 -12.82 23.51 32.07
C SER A 46 -13.22 22.09 32.49
N ARG A 47 -13.53 21.87 33.78
CA ARG A 47 -13.97 20.57 34.29
C ARG A 47 -15.37 20.17 33.80
N SER A 48 -16.29 21.13 33.69
CA SER A 48 -17.65 20.85 33.18
C SER A 48 -17.65 20.54 31.70
N ILE A 49 -16.81 21.24 30.91
CA ILE A 49 -16.68 20.97 29.46
C ILE A 49 -16.14 19.56 29.24
N LYS A 50 -15.06 19.17 29.93
CA LYS A 50 -14.50 17.81 29.82
C LYS A 50 -15.51 16.71 30.17
N LYS A 51 -16.30 16.90 31.23
CA LYS A 51 -17.36 15.94 31.59
C LYS A 51 -18.41 15.80 30.49
N VAL A 52 -18.84 16.91 29.90
CA VAL A 52 -19.81 16.89 28.78
C VAL A 52 -19.20 16.25 27.53
N GLU A 53 -17.93 16.49 27.23
CA GLU A 53 -17.22 15.84 26.13
C GLU A 53 -17.14 14.31 26.35
N ASP A 54 -16.79 13.86 27.56
CA ASP A 54 -16.75 12.43 27.92
C ASP A 54 -18.15 11.80 27.80
N GLU A 55 -19.20 12.51 28.23
CA GLU A 55 -20.59 12.07 28.10
C GLU A 55 -21.01 11.94 26.63
N ILE A 56 -20.71 12.93 25.78
CA ILE A 56 -20.99 12.89 24.34
C ILE A 56 -20.29 11.69 23.69
N GLN A 57 -19.03 11.42 24.04
CA GLN A 57 -18.30 10.26 23.52
C GLN A 57 -18.93 8.93 23.96
N SER A 58 -19.38 8.84 25.22
CA SER A 58 -20.04 7.63 25.73
C SER A 58 -21.39 7.36 25.04
N ILE A 59 -22.16 8.42 24.77
CA ILE A 59 -23.44 8.34 24.08
C ILE A 59 -23.23 7.94 22.62
N LEU A 60 -22.25 8.55 21.94
CA LEU A 60 -21.90 8.22 20.56
C LEU A 60 -21.51 6.74 20.44
N LYS A 61 -20.70 6.22 21.37
CA LYS A 61 -20.34 4.80 21.41
C LYS A 61 -21.58 3.91 21.59
N ARG A 62 -22.48 4.27 22.51
CA ARG A 62 -23.73 3.54 22.75
C ARG A 62 -24.66 3.55 21.53
N VAL A 63 -24.74 4.67 20.81
CA VAL A 63 -25.50 4.78 19.57
C VAL A 63 -24.89 3.86 18.50
N ASN A 64 -23.57 3.88 18.31
CA ASN A 64 -22.88 3.04 17.33
C ASN A 64 -23.06 1.54 17.59
N GLU A 65 -23.05 1.13 18.86
CA GLU A 65 -23.34 -0.25 19.27
C GLU A 65 -24.79 -0.66 18.94
N LEU A 66 -25.75 0.25 19.15
CA LEU A 66 -27.16 0.00 18.83
C LEU A 66 -27.46 0.01 17.33
N THR A 67 -26.79 0.86 16.55
CA THR A 67 -26.93 0.91 15.09
C THR A 67 -26.28 -0.30 14.40
N GLY A 68 -25.67 -1.21 15.16
CA GLY A 68 -25.05 -2.41 14.61
C GLY A 68 -23.84 -2.10 13.73
N ILE A 69 -23.25 -0.90 13.85
CA ILE A 69 -21.97 -0.52 13.23
C ILE A 69 -20.85 -1.08 14.12
N LYS A 70 -20.95 -2.37 14.41
CA LYS A 70 -19.83 -3.13 14.90
C LYS A 70 -19.37 -3.89 13.67
N GLU A 71 -18.19 -3.56 13.17
CA GLU A 71 -17.53 -4.36 12.14
C GLU A 71 -17.56 -5.80 12.64
N SER A 72 -18.45 -6.59 12.07
CA SER A 72 -18.55 -7.99 12.43
C SER A 72 -17.28 -8.64 11.93
N ASP A 73 -16.54 -9.31 12.82
CA ASP A 73 -15.33 -10.08 12.50
C ASP A 73 -15.56 -11.17 11.43
N THR A 74 -16.81 -11.37 11.00
CA THR A 74 -17.23 -12.27 9.92
C THR A 74 -16.88 -11.75 8.52
N GLY A 75 -16.30 -10.55 8.39
CA GLY A 75 -15.89 -9.97 7.10
C GLY A 75 -17.07 -9.55 6.21
N LEU A 76 -18.25 -9.38 6.80
CA LEU A 76 -19.42 -8.87 6.10
C LEU A 76 -19.39 -7.34 6.09
N ALA A 77 -19.78 -6.75 4.96
CA ALA A 77 -19.99 -5.31 4.90
C ALA A 77 -21.09 -4.89 5.90
N PRO A 78 -21.06 -3.66 6.43
CA PRO A 78 -22.13 -3.13 7.25
C PRO A 78 -23.50 -3.29 6.56
N PRO A 79 -24.56 -3.73 7.27
CA PRO A 79 -25.88 -3.95 6.67
C PRO A 79 -26.48 -2.74 5.97
N ALA A 80 -26.09 -1.51 6.36
CA ALA A 80 -26.53 -0.28 5.73
C ALA A 80 -26.02 -0.09 4.28
N LEU A 81 -24.94 -0.78 3.90
CA LEU A 81 -24.34 -0.75 2.58
C LEU A 81 -24.85 -1.89 1.67
N TRP A 82 -25.72 -2.77 2.17
CA TRP A 82 -26.24 -3.89 1.37
C TRP A 82 -27.33 -3.39 0.42
N ASP A 83 -27.07 -3.48 -0.88
CA ASP A 83 -28.10 -3.29 -1.90
C ASP A 83 -28.77 -4.63 -2.22
N LEU A 84 -29.73 -5.01 -1.36
CA LEU A 84 -30.50 -6.25 -1.50
C LEU A 84 -31.27 -6.34 -2.83
N ALA A 85 -31.59 -5.21 -3.45
CA ALA A 85 -32.34 -5.19 -4.71
C ALA A 85 -31.41 -5.52 -5.89
N ALA A 86 -30.22 -4.92 -5.92
CA ALA A 86 -29.18 -5.27 -6.90
C ALA A 86 -28.73 -6.72 -6.72
N ASP A 87 -28.47 -7.16 -5.49
CA ASP A 87 -28.03 -8.54 -5.20
C ASP A 87 -29.07 -9.60 -5.63
N LYS A 88 -30.36 -9.28 -5.51
CA LYS A 88 -31.41 -10.17 -5.98
C LYS A 88 -31.47 -10.25 -7.51
N GLN A 89 -31.21 -9.14 -8.20
CA GLN A 89 -31.16 -9.12 -9.66
C GLN A 89 -29.94 -9.87 -10.20
N THR A 90 -28.77 -9.71 -9.57
CA THR A 90 -27.57 -10.46 -9.95
C THR A 90 -27.76 -11.95 -9.74
N LEU A 91 -28.34 -12.38 -8.60
CA LEU A 91 -28.62 -13.80 -8.34
C LEU A 91 -29.65 -14.42 -9.30
N GLN A 92 -30.56 -13.60 -9.84
CA GLN A 92 -31.57 -14.06 -10.82
C GLN A 92 -31.03 -14.12 -12.24
N ASN A 93 -30.17 -13.18 -12.63
CA ASN A 93 -29.70 -13.04 -14.01
C ASN A 93 -28.39 -13.77 -14.27
N GLU A 94 -27.47 -13.78 -13.31
CA GLU A 94 -26.12 -14.33 -13.48
C GLU A 94 -26.03 -15.72 -12.88
N GLN A 95 -26.12 -16.74 -13.74
CA GLN A 95 -25.77 -18.09 -13.34
C GLN A 95 -24.25 -18.20 -13.16
N PRO A 96 -23.78 -19.03 -12.21
CA PRO A 96 -22.35 -19.18 -11.96
C PRO A 96 -21.66 -19.79 -13.19
N LEU A 97 -20.80 -18.99 -13.82
CA LEU A 97 -20.01 -19.41 -14.97
C LEU A 97 -18.80 -20.24 -14.53
N GLN A 98 -18.53 -21.33 -15.23
CA GLN A 98 -17.34 -22.13 -15.07
C GLN A 98 -16.17 -21.55 -15.86
N VAL A 99 -15.00 -21.45 -15.23
CA VAL A 99 -13.80 -20.94 -15.90
C VAL A 99 -13.19 -22.05 -16.78
N ALA A 100 -13.07 -21.76 -18.07
CA ALA A 100 -12.39 -22.61 -19.05
C ALA A 100 -11.28 -21.82 -19.79
N ARG A 101 -10.41 -22.54 -20.50
CA ARG A 101 -9.40 -21.93 -21.39
C ARG A 101 -9.72 -22.28 -22.84
N CYS A 102 -9.83 -21.28 -23.71
CA CYS A 102 -9.91 -21.49 -25.15
C CYS A 102 -8.56 -22.03 -25.64
N THR A 103 -8.56 -23.18 -26.30
CA THR A 103 -7.32 -23.82 -26.79
C THR A 103 -7.12 -23.62 -28.28
N LYS A 104 -8.21 -23.65 -29.06
CA LYS A 104 -8.16 -23.53 -30.50
C LYS A 104 -9.49 -23.02 -31.03
N ILE A 105 -9.43 -22.18 -32.04
CA ILE A 105 -10.60 -21.71 -32.79
C ILE A 105 -10.70 -22.53 -34.08
N ILE A 106 -11.88 -23.06 -34.36
CA ILE A 106 -12.19 -23.75 -35.61
C ILE A 106 -13.11 -22.84 -36.40
N THR A 107 -12.55 -22.12 -37.36
CA THR A 107 -13.31 -21.43 -38.39
C THR A 107 -13.73 -22.45 -39.44
N ALA A 108 -15.04 -22.71 -39.56
CA ALA A 108 -15.59 -23.43 -40.68
C ALA A 108 -15.94 -22.40 -41.77
N ASP A 109 -15.46 -22.60 -43.00
CA ASP A 109 -15.55 -21.62 -44.08
C ASP A 109 -17.00 -21.28 -44.54
N ASN A 110 -18.04 -21.84 -43.91
CA ASN A 110 -19.45 -21.56 -44.22
C ASN A 110 -20.44 -21.69 -43.02
N GLU A 111 -19.98 -21.93 -41.78
CA GLU A 111 -20.85 -22.01 -40.58
C GLU A 111 -20.17 -21.38 -39.35
N ASP A 112 -20.98 -21.09 -38.32
CA ASP A 112 -20.57 -20.46 -37.07
C ASP A 112 -19.25 -21.03 -36.51
N SER A 113 -18.38 -20.12 -36.05
CA SER A 113 -17.07 -20.50 -35.49
C SER A 113 -17.25 -21.36 -34.25
N LYS A 114 -16.60 -22.52 -34.23
CA LYS A 114 -16.61 -23.45 -33.10
C LYS A 114 -15.32 -23.33 -32.31
N TYR A 115 -15.42 -23.40 -30.99
CA TYR A 115 -14.30 -23.19 -30.09
C TYR A 115 -13.99 -24.48 -29.32
N ILE A 116 -12.72 -24.84 -29.21
CA ILE A 116 -12.30 -25.92 -28.32
C ILE A 116 -11.90 -25.32 -26.98
N ILE A 117 -12.68 -25.58 -25.94
CA ILE A 117 -12.35 -25.19 -24.58
C ILE A 117 -11.76 -26.36 -23.80
N ASN A 118 -10.86 -26.06 -22.87
CA ASN A 118 -10.35 -26.99 -21.88
C ASN A 118 -10.82 -26.57 -20.48
N VAL A 119 -11.64 -27.41 -19.86
CA VAL A 119 -12.12 -27.21 -18.49
C VAL A 119 -11.21 -28.00 -17.54
N LYS A 120 -10.60 -27.31 -16.56
CA LYS A 120 -9.51 -27.83 -15.71
C LYS A 120 -9.82 -29.15 -14.97
N GLN A 121 -11.09 -29.53 -14.82
CA GLN A 121 -11.52 -30.71 -14.07
C GLN A 121 -12.16 -31.82 -14.92
N PHE A 122 -12.58 -31.54 -16.16
CA PHE A 122 -13.49 -32.43 -16.88
C PHE A 122 -12.85 -32.98 -18.17
N ALA A 123 -12.82 -32.18 -19.24
CA ALA A 123 -12.29 -32.58 -20.53
C ALA A 123 -12.20 -31.36 -21.47
N LYS A 124 -11.82 -31.64 -22.72
CA LYS A 124 -11.95 -30.69 -23.83
C LYS A 124 -13.35 -30.81 -24.44
N PHE A 125 -14.00 -29.68 -24.68
CA PHE A 125 -15.32 -29.61 -25.31
C PHE A 125 -15.28 -28.70 -26.52
N VAL A 126 -16.07 -29.04 -27.54
CA VAL A 126 -16.35 -28.15 -28.66
C VAL A 126 -17.61 -27.38 -28.29
N VAL A 127 -17.51 -26.05 -28.29
CA VAL A 127 -18.55 -25.16 -27.82
C VAL A 127 -18.85 -24.08 -28.84
N ASP A 128 -20.11 -23.66 -28.83
CA ASP A 128 -20.59 -22.52 -29.60
C ASP A 128 -20.51 -21.25 -28.76
N LEU A 129 -20.54 -20.10 -29.46
CA LEU A 129 -20.58 -18.78 -28.83
C LEU A 129 -22.02 -18.45 -28.38
N ALA A 130 -22.16 -17.74 -27.26
CA ALA A 130 -23.44 -17.16 -26.86
C ALA A 130 -23.68 -15.82 -27.57
N ASP A 131 -24.95 -15.39 -27.65
CA ASP A 131 -25.36 -14.14 -28.32
C ASP A 131 -24.75 -12.88 -27.67
N THR A 132 -24.19 -12.99 -26.46
CA THR A 132 -23.59 -11.89 -25.71
C THR A 132 -22.17 -11.53 -26.16
N VAL A 133 -21.48 -12.41 -26.90
CA VAL A 133 -20.06 -12.22 -27.26
C VAL A 133 -19.88 -12.30 -28.77
N ALA A 134 -19.03 -11.44 -29.33
CA ALA A 134 -18.66 -11.50 -30.72
C ALA A 134 -17.45 -12.42 -30.95
N PRO A 135 -17.33 -13.08 -32.12
CA PRO A 135 -16.19 -13.94 -32.42
C PRO A 135 -14.85 -13.19 -32.49
N THR A 136 -14.87 -11.86 -32.60
CA THR A 136 -13.68 -10.99 -32.58
C THR A 136 -13.03 -10.88 -31.21
N ASP A 137 -13.79 -11.12 -30.14
CA ASP A 137 -13.35 -10.86 -28.77
C ASP A 137 -12.67 -12.08 -28.12
N ILE A 138 -12.66 -13.21 -28.83
CA ILE A 138 -12.12 -14.48 -28.36
C ILE A 138 -10.84 -14.82 -29.10
N GLU A 139 -9.74 -14.83 -28.35
CA GLU A 139 -8.44 -15.27 -28.84
C GLU A 139 -8.08 -16.67 -28.34
N GLU A 140 -7.21 -17.35 -29.08
CA GLU A 140 -6.63 -18.63 -28.65
C GLU A 140 -5.80 -18.45 -27.38
N GLY A 141 -6.00 -19.33 -26.41
CA GLY A 141 -5.30 -19.30 -25.13
C GLY A 141 -5.95 -18.42 -24.07
N MET A 142 -7.00 -17.65 -24.41
CA MET A 142 -7.73 -16.79 -23.48
C MET A 142 -8.55 -17.60 -22.47
N ARG A 143 -8.79 -17.02 -21.29
CA ARG A 143 -9.72 -17.59 -20.30
C ARG A 143 -11.13 -17.12 -20.63
N VAL A 144 -12.10 -18.02 -20.57
CA VAL A 144 -13.50 -17.72 -20.90
C VAL A 144 -14.42 -18.28 -19.83
N GLY A 145 -15.49 -17.56 -19.54
CA GLY A 145 -16.59 -18.00 -18.70
C GLY A 145 -17.58 -18.80 -19.53
N VAL A 146 -17.80 -20.04 -19.14
CA VAL A 146 -18.63 -21.01 -19.86
C VAL A 146 -19.78 -21.43 -18.95
N ASP A 147 -20.99 -21.54 -19.49
CA ASP A 147 -22.13 -22.06 -18.73
C ASP A 147 -21.94 -23.55 -18.37
N ARG A 148 -22.42 -23.95 -17.19
CA ARG A 148 -22.29 -25.32 -16.68
C ARG A 148 -23.19 -26.32 -17.42
N ASN A 149 -24.34 -25.89 -17.91
CA ASN A 149 -25.34 -26.79 -18.50
C ASN A 149 -25.18 -26.92 -20.01
N LYS A 150 -25.12 -25.78 -20.71
CA LYS A 150 -25.09 -25.74 -22.18
C LYS A 150 -23.68 -25.67 -22.76
N TYR A 151 -22.66 -25.46 -21.93
CA TYR A 151 -21.28 -25.25 -22.32
C TYR A 151 -21.15 -24.22 -23.46
N GLN A 152 -21.68 -23.01 -23.27
CA GLN A 152 -21.53 -21.90 -24.23
C GLN A 152 -20.64 -20.81 -23.63
N ILE A 153 -19.85 -20.14 -24.47
CA ILE A 153 -18.97 -19.04 -24.04
C ILE A 153 -19.81 -17.78 -23.85
N HIS A 154 -19.83 -17.25 -22.62
CA HIS A 154 -20.66 -16.11 -22.24
C HIS A 154 -19.87 -14.80 -22.07
N ILE A 155 -18.63 -14.89 -21.59
CA ILE A 155 -17.77 -13.72 -21.34
C ILE A 155 -16.28 -14.08 -21.44
N PRO A 156 -15.45 -13.26 -22.10
CA PRO A 156 -14.00 -13.36 -21.98
C PRO A 156 -13.54 -12.93 -20.57
N LEU A 157 -12.67 -13.73 -19.96
CA LEU A 157 -12.08 -13.45 -18.66
C LEU A 157 -10.63 -12.97 -18.83
N PRO A 158 -10.16 -12.06 -17.96
CA PRO A 158 -8.78 -11.63 -17.98
C PRO A 158 -7.82 -12.82 -17.80
N PRO A 159 -6.63 -12.75 -18.41
CA PRO A 159 -5.62 -13.80 -18.28
C PRO A 159 -5.29 -14.03 -16.81
N LYS A 160 -4.87 -15.26 -16.48
CA LYS A 160 -4.45 -15.58 -15.12
C LYS A 160 -3.12 -14.88 -14.86
N ILE A 161 -3.14 -13.84 -14.04
CA ILE A 161 -1.93 -13.25 -13.48
C ILE A 161 -1.63 -14.03 -12.21
N ASP A 162 -0.40 -14.50 -12.05
CA ASP A 162 -0.01 -15.21 -10.83
C ASP A 162 0.09 -14.18 -9.68
N PRO A 163 -0.54 -14.47 -8.53
CA PRO A 163 -0.63 -13.50 -7.43
C PRO A 163 0.77 -13.21 -6.85
N THR A 164 1.70 -14.16 -6.96
CA THR A 164 3.10 -13.98 -6.56
C THR A 164 3.78 -12.85 -7.32
N VAL A 165 3.54 -12.74 -8.63
CA VAL A 165 4.11 -11.68 -9.48
C VAL A 165 3.38 -10.35 -9.23
N THR A 166 2.07 -10.41 -8.98
CA THR A 166 1.27 -9.21 -8.67
C THR A 166 1.76 -8.56 -7.37
N MET A 167 2.08 -9.35 -6.35
CA MET A 167 2.65 -8.85 -5.08
C MET A 167 4.05 -8.24 -5.22
N MET A 168 4.80 -8.51 -6.31
CA MET A 168 6.10 -7.88 -6.58
C MET A 168 5.96 -6.48 -7.19
N GLN A 169 4.77 -6.13 -7.67
CA GLN A 169 4.47 -4.77 -8.12
C GLN A 169 4.38 -3.89 -6.87
N VAL A 170 5.23 -2.85 -6.82
CA VAL A 170 5.18 -1.89 -5.73
C VAL A 170 4.05 -0.92 -6.05
N GLU A 171 2.92 -1.05 -5.34
CA GLU A 171 1.76 -0.17 -5.52
C GLU A 171 2.06 1.27 -5.06
N ASP A 172 2.90 1.42 -4.03
CA ASP A 172 3.26 2.72 -3.46
C ASP A 172 4.54 3.31 -4.05
N LYS A 173 4.43 4.54 -4.57
CA LYS A 173 5.57 5.32 -5.02
C LYS A 173 6.54 5.52 -3.84
N PRO A 174 7.84 5.23 -4.00
CA PRO A 174 8.79 5.52 -2.94
C PRO A 174 9.02 7.04 -2.83
N ASP A 175 8.98 7.59 -1.61
CA ASP A 175 9.14 9.04 -1.34
C ASP A 175 10.56 9.61 -1.57
N VAL A 176 11.48 8.80 -2.12
CA VAL A 176 12.89 9.20 -2.29
C VAL A 176 13.02 10.11 -3.50
N THR A 177 13.72 11.23 -3.36
CA THR A 177 13.96 12.19 -4.44
C THR A 177 15.42 12.15 -4.90
N TYR A 178 15.71 12.73 -6.06
CA TYR A 178 17.10 12.88 -6.54
C TYR A 178 17.96 13.77 -5.65
N SER A 179 17.32 14.66 -4.84
CA SER A 179 18.01 15.50 -3.87
C SER A 179 18.63 14.68 -2.75
N ASP A 180 18.07 13.50 -2.47
CA ASP A 180 18.54 12.59 -1.41
C ASP A 180 19.75 11.75 -1.86
N VAL A 181 20.11 11.79 -3.15
CA VAL A 181 21.25 11.07 -3.71
C VAL A 181 22.46 11.99 -3.81
N GLY A 182 23.42 11.82 -2.89
CA GLY A 182 24.62 12.63 -2.82
C GLY A 182 25.72 12.24 -3.83
N GLY A 183 26.43 13.24 -4.37
CA GLY A 183 27.72 13.08 -5.05
C GLY A 183 27.71 12.49 -6.47
N CYS A 184 26.73 11.69 -6.84
CA CYS A 184 26.71 10.93 -8.11
C CYS A 184 25.99 11.63 -9.27
N LYS A 185 26.23 12.93 -9.48
CA LYS A 185 25.47 13.74 -10.45
C LYS A 185 25.61 13.25 -11.90
N GLU A 186 26.83 12.92 -12.33
CA GLU A 186 27.07 12.45 -13.70
C GLU A 186 26.41 11.10 -13.98
N GLN A 187 26.41 10.19 -12.99
CA GLN A 187 25.81 8.87 -13.11
C GLN A 187 24.28 8.97 -13.11
N ILE A 188 23.73 9.86 -12.28
CA ILE A 188 22.29 10.17 -12.27
C ILE A 188 21.86 10.73 -13.64
N GLU A 189 22.62 11.66 -14.22
CA GLU A 189 22.25 12.25 -15.51
C GLU A 189 22.21 11.20 -16.63
N LYS A 190 23.19 10.28 -16.67
CA LYS A 190 23.17 9.15 -17.61
C LYS A 190 21.97 8.21 -17.38
N LEU A 191 21.62 7.97 -16.12
CA LEU A 191 20.46 7.14 -15.77
C LEU A 191 19.14 7.79 -16.24
N ARG A 192 19.02 9.12 -16.12
CA ARG A 192 17.86 9.88 -16.60
C ARG A 192 17.76 9.91 -18.11
N GLU A 193 18.88 10.05 -18.80
CA GLU A 193 18.92 9.99 -20.26
C GLU A 193 18.38 8.65 -20.77
N VAL A 194 18.76 7.56 -20.11
CA VAL A 194 18.35 6.20 -20.50
C VAL A 194 16.92 5.87 -20.06
N VAL A 195 16.48 6.28 -18.87
CA VAL A 195 15.17 5.85 -18.33
C VAL A 195 14.10 6.93 -18.46
N GLU A 196 14.38 8.17 -18.06
CA GLU A 196 13.38 9.24 -18.03
C GLU A 196 13.07 9.77 -19.43
N THR A 197 14.10 10.07 -20.22
CA THR A 197 13.96 10.71 -21.52
C THR A 197 13.08 9.92 -22.51
N PRO A 198 13.21 8.58 -22.66
CA PRO A 198 12.34 7.84 -23.55
C PRO A 198 10.90 7.72 -23.07
N LEU A 199 10.68 7.76 -21.74
CA LEU A 199 9.32 7.70 -21.16
C LEU A 199 8.59 9.04 -21.28
N LEU A 200 9.28 10.16 -21.02
CA LEU A 200 8.70 11.50 -21.04
C LEU A 200 8.62 12.11 -22.45
N HIS A 201 9.62 11.85 -23.31
CA HIS A 201 9.75 12.48 -24.63
C HIS A 201 10.07 11.47 -25.74
N PRO A 202 9.16 10.51 -26.03
CA PRO A 202 9.37 9.53 -27.09
C PRO A 202 9.52 10.18 -28.47
N GLU A 203 8.96 11.38 -28.72
CA GLU A 203 9.06 12.04 -30.02
C GLU A 203 10.49 12.34 -30.45
N ARG A 204 11.42 12.54 -29.51
CA ARG A 204 12.84 12.84 -29.83
C ARG A 204 13.53 11.62 -30.44
N PHE A 205 13.25 10.42 -29.92
CA PHE A 205 13.81 9.17 -30.41
C PHE A 205 13.23 8.79 -31.77
N VAL A 206 11.92 8.98 -31.95
CA VAL A 206 11.24 8.70 -33.23
C VAL A 206 11.75 9.62 -34.34
N LYS A 207 11.97 10.92 -34.07
CA LYS A 207 12.52 11.87 -35.05
C LYS A 207 13.95 11.55 -35.46
N LEU A 208 14.78 11.07 -34.53
CA LEU A 208 16.14 10.63 -34.85
C LEU A 208 16.17 9.26 -35.54
N GLY A 209 15.09 8.48 -35.46
CA GLY A 209 15.03 7.10 -35.99
C GLY A 209 15.92 6.13 -35.21
N ILE A 210 16.20 6.39 -33.94
CA ILE A 210 17.00 5.53 -33.07
C ILE A 210 16.11 4.82 -32.04
N GLU A 211 16.39 3.55 -31.78
CA GLU A 211 15.72 2.82 -30.70
C GLU A 211 16.34 3.18 -29.34
N PRO A 212 15.53 3.52 -28.32
CA PRO A 212 16.05 3.84 -27.01
C PRO A 212 16.65 2.59 -26.32
N PRO A 213 17.70 2.76 -25.50
CA PRO A 213 18.25 1.68 -24.68
C PRO A 213 17.20 1.17 -23.69
N LYS A 214 17.07 -0.16 -23.58
CA LYS A 214 16.00 -0.82 -22.80
C LYS A 214 16.36 -1.12 -21.34
N GLY A 215 17.62 -0.99 -20.94
CA GLY A 215 18.06 -1.39 -19.60
C GLY A 215 19.35 -0.74 -19.14
N VAL A 216 19.50 -0.64 -17.82
CA VAL A 216 20.69 -0.09 -17.16
C VAL A 216 21.17 -1.07 -16.11
N LEU A 217 22.49 -1.25 -16.02
CA LEU A 217 23.12 -2.03 -14.97
C LEU A 217 23.83 -1.09 -13.98
N LEU A 218 23.39 -1.11 -12.72
CA LEU A 218 24.04 -0.38 -11.63
C LEU A 218 24.98 -1.32 -10.87
N PHE A 219 26.29 -1.10 -10.95
CA PHE A 219 27.29 -1.90 -10.24
C PHE A 219 28.22 -1.04 -9.36
N GLY A 220 28.90 -1.66 -8.39
CA GLY A 220 29.90 -1.01 -7.54
C GLY A 220 29.88 -1.54 -6.09
N PRO A 221 30.72 -1.00 -5.19
CA PRO A 221 30.74 -1.38 -3.78
C PRO A 221 29.37 -1.22 -3.08
N PRO A 222 29.08 -2.00 -2.02
CA PRO A 222 27.88 -1.78 -1.22
C PRO A 222 27.91 -0.39 -0.57
N GLY A 223 26.74 0.23 -0.36
CA GLY A 223 26.64 1.57 0.25
C GLY A 223 26.74 2.77 -0.69
N THR A 224 26.97 2.56 -1.99
CA THR A 224 27.06 3.63 -3.01
C THR A 224 25.71 4.14 -3.54
N GLY A 225 24.60 3.86 -2.84
CA GLY A 225 23.29 4.42 -3.18
C GLY A 225 22.58 3.83 -4.41
N LYS A 226 23.03 2.70 -4.99
CA LYS A 226 22.38 2.08 -6.17
C LYS A 226 20.87 1.87 -6.02
N THR A 227 20.45 1.28 -4.90
CA THR A 227 19.03 1.05 -4.60
C THR A 227 18.27 2.36 -4.39
N LEU A 228 18.92 3.40 -3.84
CA LEU A 228 18.32 4.72 -3.66
C LEU A 228 18.11 5.43 -5.00
N CYS A 229 19.08 5.34 -5.92
CA CYS A 229 18.93 5.86 -7.28
C CYS A 229 17.74 5.22 -7.99
N ALA A 230 17.58 3.89 -7.90
CA ALA A 230 16.45 3.19 -8.51
C ALA A 230 15.09 3.67 -7.95
N ARG A 231 15.00 3.90 -6.63
CA ARG A 231 13.80 4.45 -6.00
C ARG A 231 13.53 5.90 -6.42
N ALA A 232 14.56 6.73 -6.53
CA ALA A 232 14.43 8.12 -6.97
C ALA A 232 13.95 8.24 -8.42
N VAL A 233 14.40 7.34 -9.31
CA VAL A 233 13.90 7.24 -10.69
C VAL A 233 12.42 6.87 -10.69
N ALA A 234 12.04 5.84 -9.94
CA ALA A 234 10.65 5.37 -9.86
C ALA A 234 9.67 6.46 -9.38
N ASN A 235 10.09 7.27 -8.42
CA ASN A 235 9.30 8.40 -7.93
C ASN A 235 9.09 9.48 -9.01
N ARG A 236 10.10 9.74 -9.86
CA ARG A 236 10.03 10.81 -10.86
C ARG A 236 9.32 10.43 -12.15
N THR A 237 9.36 9.15 -12.55
CA THR A 237 8.76 8.70 -13.82
C THR A 237 7.27 8.38 -13.71
N ASP A 238 6.69 8.33 -12.50
CA ASP A 238 5.30 7.92 -12.26
C ASP A 238 4.92 6.59 -12.94
N ALA A 239 5.91 5.75 -13.20
CA ALA A 239 5.75 4.48 -13.89
C ALA A 239 5.53 3.34 -12.88
N CYS A 240 4.89 2.26 -13.33
CA CYS A 240 4.76 1.05 -12.52
C CYS A 240 6.15 0.48 -12.20
N PHE A 241 6.50 0.44 -10.91
CA PHE A 241 7.78 -0.05 -10.43
C PHE A 241 7.63 -1.47 -9.87
N ILE A 242 8.22 -2.44 -10.57
CA ILE A 242 8.21 -3.84 -10.15
C ILE A 242 9.57 -4.16 -9.52
N ARG A 243 9.60 -4.41 -8.21
CA ARG A 243 10.82 -4.74 -7.50
C ARG A 243 10.92 -6.24 -7.35
N VAL A 244 11.79 -6.85 -8.14
CA VAL A 244 12.10 -8.29 -8.04
C VAL A 244 13.42 -8.49 -7.34
N ILE A 245 13.43 -9.28 -6.27
CA ILE A 245 14.66 -9.71 -5.60
C ILE A 245 15.07 -11.06 -6.20
N GLY A 246 16.33 -11.21 -6.63
CA GLY A 246 16.78 -12.45 -7.27
C GLY A 246 16.60 -13.72 -6.44
N SER A 247 16.58 -13.61 -5.11
CA SER A 247 16.26 -14.73 -4.22
C SER A 247 14.80 -15.17 -4.27
N GLU A 248 13.87 -14.29 -4.63
CA GLU A 248 12.44 -14.61 -4.77
C GLU A 248 12.15 -15.47 -6.00
N LEU A 249 13.02 -15.39 -7.02
CA LEU A 249 12.92 -16.22 -8.22
C LEU A 249 13.33 -17.67 -7.99
N VAL A 250 13.97 -17.99 -6.85
CA VAL A 250 14.41 -19.36 -6.56
C VAL A 250 13.26 -20.12 -5.90
N GLN A 251 12.65 -21.04 -6.65
CA GLN A 251 11.56 -21.88 -6.16
C GLN A 251 11.94 -23.34 -6.00
N LYS A 252 11.21 -24.03 -5.11
CA LYS A 252 11.44 -25.45 -4.78
C LYS A 252 11.11 -26.39 -5.95
N TYR A 253 10.14 -26.04 -6.79
CA TYR A 253 9.68 -26.90 -7.87
C TYR A 253 10.40 -26.59 -9.19
N VAL A 254 10.92 -27.64 -9.82
CA VAL A 254 11.60 -27.55 -11.11
C VAL A 254 10.62 -27.10 -12.18
N GLY A 255 10.96 -26.00 -12.87
CA GLY A 255 10.16 -25.44 -13.97
C GLY A 255 9.01 -24.51 -13.55
N GLU A 256 8.82 -24.25 -12.25
CA GLU A 256 7.90 -23.21 -11.78
C GLU A 256 8.48 -21.81 -12.03
N VAL A 257 9.80 -21.66 -11.88
CA VAL A 257 10.55 -20.42 -12.16
C VAL A 257 10.42 -19.96 -13.62
N LEU A 258 10.33 -20.90 -14.58
CA LEU A 258 10.17 -20.55 -16.00
C LEU A 258 8.75 -20.07 -16.36
N LYS A 259 7.79 -20.25 -15.44
CA LYS A 259 6.39 -19.84 -15.63
C LYS A 259 6.09 -18.47 -15.03
N MET A 260 6.95 -18.00 -14.11
CA MET A 260 6.92 -16.64 -13.57
C MET A 260 7.58 -15.67 -14.54
#